data_AF-A0A3D5T1P3-F1
#
_entry.id   AF-A0A3D5T1P3-F1
#
_cell.length_a   1.000
_cell.length_b   1.000
_cell.length_c   1.000
_cell.angle_alpha   90.00
_cell.angle_beta   90.00
_cell.angle_gamma   90.00
#
_symmetry.space_group_name_H-M   'P 1'
#
loop_
_entity.id
_entity.type
_entity.pdbx_description
1 polymer ?
#
loop_
_entity_poly.entity_id
_entity_poly.type
_entity_poly.pdbx_seq_one_letter_code
_entity_poly.pdbx_strand_id
1 'polypeptide(L)'
;MDRELARLRFEIDRLDDEVLDRVSRRAGLAKAIGALKGEAAWRPEREAQVLARLAAANPGPLDAATVRHLFREIMSACLALEQPLTIAYLGPRGTFSESATRKRFGAAPRLLDLATIDEVFRAVEAGNAGYGVVPVENSSEGAVGRTLDLL
;
A
#
# COMPACT_ATOMS: atom_id res chain seq x y z
N MET A 1 2.44 13.97 -44.15
CA MET A 1 3.19 13.42 -43.00
C MET A 1 2.77 14.08 -41.70
N ASP A 2 2.96 15.40 -41.53
CA ASP A 2 2.66 16.07 -40.25
C ASP A 2 1.19 16.01 -39.81
N ARG A 3 0.22 16.10 -40.75
CA ARG A 3 -1.21 15.95 -40.42
C ARG A 3 -1.60 14.54 -39.97
N GLU A 4 -0.98 13.52 -40.53
CA GLU A 4 -1.29 12.13 -40.18
C GLU A 4 -0.68 11.75 -38.83
N LEU A 5 0.55 12.20 -38.57
CA LEU A 5 1.18 12.10 -37.26
C LEU A 5 0.38 12.84 -36.18
N ALA A 6 -0.10 14.05 -36.47
CA ALA A 6 -0.93 14.81 -35.56
C ALA A 6 -2.26 14.10 -35.25
N ARG A 7 -2.90 13.50 -36.26
CA ARG A 7 -4.12 12.70 -36.07
C ARG A 7 -3.87 11.49 -35.17
N LEU A 8 -2.78 10.75 -35.39
CA LEU A 8 -2.46 9.57 -34.58
C LEU A 8 -2.18 9.95 -33.12
N ARG A 9 -1.47 11.05 -32.88
CA ARG A 9 -1.24 11.56 -31.52
C ARG A 9 -2.54 11.93 -30.82
N PHE A 10 -3.44 12.62 -31.52
CA PHE A 10 -4.74 12.96 -30.96
C PHE A 10 -5.57 11.72 -30.58
N GLU A 11 -5.54 10.67 -31.40
CA GLU A 11 -6.19 9.40 -31.03
C GLU A 11 -5.51 8.72 -29.84
N ILE A 12 -4.18 8.81 -29.71
CA ILE A 12 -3.46 8.32 -28.53
C ILE A 12 -3.88 9.11 -27.29
N ASP A 13 -3.87 10.44 -27.34
CA ASP A 13 -4.26 11.28 -26.20
C ASP A 13 -5.68 10.93 -25.72
N ARG A 14 -6.62 10.74 -26.67
CA ARG A 14 -7.99 10.30 -26.36
C ARG A 14 -8.03 8.91 -25.71
N LEU A 15 -7.23 7.97 -26.20
CA LEU A 15 -7.13 6.63 -25.61
C LEU A 15 -6.50 6.67 -24.22
N ASP A 16 -5.51 7.53 -24.01
CA ASP A 16 -4.84 7.70 -22.72
C ASP A 16 -5.81 8.26 -21.66
N ASP A 17 -6.65 9.22 -22.03
CA ASP A 17 -7.74 9.71 -21.18
C ASP A 17 -8.73 8.59 -20.82
N GLU A 18 -9.09 7.75 -21.78
CA GLU A 18 -9.95 6.59 -21.55
C GLU A 18 -9.28 5.57 -20.62
N VAL A 19 -7.99 5.28 -20.81
CA VAL A 19 -7.22 4.38 -19.94
C VAL A 19 -7.16 4.92 -18.52
N LEU A 20 -6.89 6.21 -18.35
CA LEU A 20 -6.83 6.88 -17.05
C LEU A 20 -8.17 6.74 -16.31
N ASP A 21 -9.29 7.06 -16.97
CA ASP A 21 -10.63 6.90 -16.37
C ASP A 21 -10.89 5.45 -15.89
N ARG A 22 -10.55 4.46 -16.73
CA ARG A 22 -10.74 3.04 -16.37
C ARG A 22 -9.85 2.62 -15.20
N VAL A 23 -8.60 3.08 -15.15
CA VAL A 23 -7.68 2.81 -14.04
C VAL A 23 -8.18 3.47 -12.75
N SER A 24 -8.59 4.74 -12.79
CA SER A 24 -9.16 5.44 -11.64
C SER A 24 -10.42 4.76 -11.10
N ARG A 25 -11.32 4.34 -11.99
CA ARG A 25 -12.52 3.59 -11.59
C ARG A 25 -12.18 2.23 -10.98
N ARG A 26 -11.18 1.53 -11.52
CA ARG A 26 -10.65 0.29 -10.93
C ARG A 26 -10.08 0.53 -9.52
N ALA A 27 -9.32 1.60 -9.34
CA ALA A 27 -8.78 1.98 -8.04
C ALA A 27 -9.90 2.28 -7.01
N GLY A 28 -10.97 2.96 -7.43
CA GLY A 28 -12.16 3.18 -6.59
C GLY A 28 -12.82 1.87 -6.14
N LEU A 29 -12.93 0.88 -7.02
CA LEU A 29 -13.45 -0.45 -6.68
C LEU A 29 -12.52 -1.20 -5.72
N ALA A 30 -11.21 -1.13 -5.95
CA ALA A 30 -10.20 -1.71 -5.07
C ALA A 30 -10.32 -1.13 -3.65
N LYS A 31 -10.38 0.21 -3.52
CA LYS A 31 -10.63 0.91 -2.26
C LYS A 31 -11.94 0.47 -1.58
N ALA A 32 -13.03 0.32 -2.34
CA ALA A 32 -14.30 -0.15 -1.78
C ALA A 32 -14.21 -1.60 -1.27
N ILE A 33 -13.48 -2.48 -1.98
CA ILE A 33 -13.22 -3.85 -1.55
C ILE A 33 -12.37 -3.87 -0.27
N GLY A 34 -11.31 -3.05 -0.20
CA GLY A 34 -10.47 -2.91 0.99
C GLY A 34 -11.27 -2.46 2.22
N ALA A 35 -12.19 -1.49 2.06
CA ALA A 35 -13.07 -1.03 3.13
C ALA A 35 -14.01 -2.12 3.66
N LEU A 36 -14.43 -3.07 2.82
CA LEU A 36 -15.32 -4.17 3.19
C LEU A 36 -14.58 -5.37 3.82
N LYS A 37 -13.29 -5.57 3.50
CA LYS A 37 -12.54 -6.79 3.86
C LYS A 37 -11.40 -6.62 4.87
N GLY A 38 -11.07 -5.39 5.29
CA GLY A 38 -10.03 -5.15 6.32
C GLY A 38 -8.64 -5.66 5.90
N GLU A 39 -7.82 -6.12 6.87
CA GLU A 39 -6.42 -6.57 6.67
C GLU A 39 -6.23 -7.74 5.68
N ALA A 40 -7.30 -8.38 5.23
CA ALA A 40 -7.25 -9.54 4.32
C ALA A 40 -7.51 -9.21 2.84
N ALA A 41 -7.33 -7.95 2.43
CA ALA A 41 -7.63 -7.49 1.07
C ALA A 41 -6.67 -8.07 0.01
N TRP A 42 -5.40 -8.28 0.35
CA TRP A 42 -4.43 -8.87 -0.57
C TRP A 42 -4.53 -10.41 -0.62
N ARG A 43 -4.74 -10.94 -1.83
CA ARG A 43 -4.91 -12.37 -2.13
C ARG A 43 -4.08 -12.73 -3.38
N PRO A 44 -2.85 -13.25 -3.23
CA PRO A 44 -1.96 -13.58 -4.35
C PRO A 44 -2.60 -14.49 -5.41
N GLU A 45 -3.44 -15.42 -4.99
CA GLU A 45 -4.14 -16.35 -5.89
C GLU A 45 -5.09 -15.60 -6.82
N ARG A 46 -5.77 -14.57 -6.30
CA ARG A 46 -6.68 -13.74 -7.08
C ARG A 46 -5.91 -12.89 -8.09
N GLU A 47 -4.76 -12.36 -7.70
CA GLU A 47 -3.87 -11.62 -8.60
C GLU A 47 -3.41 -12.50 -9.78
N ALA A 48 -2.89 -13.69 -9.47
CA ALA A 48 -2.45 -14.67 -10.46
C ALA A 48 -3.58 -15.05 -11.43
N GLN A 49 -4.80 -15.26 -10.93
CA GLN A 49 -5.97 -15.55 -11.75
C GLN A 49 -6.32 -14.40 -12.71
N VAL A 50 -6.25 -13.16 -12.24
CA VAL A 50 -6.52 -11.97 -13.07
C VAL A 50 -5.45 -11.84 -14.15
N LEU A 51 -4.16 -11.97 -13.81
CA LEU A 51 -3.05 -11.90 -14.76
C LEU A 51 -3.13 -13.01 -15.83
N ALA A 52 -3.45 -14.24 -15.44
CA ALA A 52 -3.61 -15.35 -16.38
C ALA A 52 -4.77 -15.09 -17.36
N ARG A 53 -5.92 -14.63 -16.85
CA ARG A 53 -7.07 -14.27 -17.69
C ARG A 53 -6.75 -13.16 -18.68
N LEU A 54 -6.05 -12.11 -18.24
CA LEU A 54 -5.68 -10.98 -19.09
C LEU A 54 -4.64 -11.39 -20.15
N ALA A 55 -3.66 -12.21 -19.79
CA ALA A 55 -2.69 -12.77 -20.73
C ALA A 55 -3.37 -13.64 -21.80
N ALA A 56 -4.36 -14.46 -21.42
CA ALA A 56 -5.10 -15.31 -22.35
C ALA A 56 -6.03 -14.51 -23.29
N ALA A 57 -6.60 -13.39 -22.80
CA ALA A 57 -7.48 -12.53 -23.57
C ALA A 57 -6.75 -11.44 -24.37
N ASN A 58 -5.41 -11.40 -24.33
CA ASN A 58 -4.60 -10.36 -24.95
C ASN A 58 -4.70 -10.42 -26.49
N PRO A 59 -5.27 -9.39 -27.17
CA PRO A 59 -5.37 -9.36 -28.63
C PRO A 59 -4.06 -8.96 -29.32
N GLY A 60 -3.00 -8.62 -28.57
CA GLY A 60 -1.81 -7.97 -29.09
C GLY A 60 -2.02 -6.46 -29.31
N PRO A 61 -1.01 -5.72 -29.82
CA PRO A 61 0.29 -6.20 -30.31
C PRO A 61 1.33 -6.44 -29.22
N LEU A 62 1.06 -6.05 -27.96
CA LEU A 62 1.96 -6.32 -26.85
C LEU A 62 2.02 -7.82 -26.54
N ASP A 63 3.18 -8.31 -26.14
CA ASP A 63 3.30 -9.70 -25.70
C ASP A 63 2.59 -9.93 -24.34
N ALA A 64 2.28 -11.19 -24.05
CA ALA A 64 1.59 -11.55 -22.82
C ALA A 64 2.40 -11.24 -21.55
N ALA A 65 3.74 -11.18 -21.62
CA ALA A 65 4.58 -10.87 -20.47
C ALA A 65 4.48 -9.39 -20.09
N THR A 66 4.47 -8.51 -21.09
CA THR A 66 4.32 -7.07 -20.98
C THR A 66 2.94 -6.73 -20.44
N VAL A 67 1.88 -7.36 -20.96
CA VAL A 67 0.52 -7.20 -20.41
C VAL A 67 0.48 -7.60 -18.93
N ARG A 68 1.08 -8.74 -18.55
CA ARG A 68 1.14 -9.14 -17.14
C ARG A 68 1.89 -8.12 -16.29
N HIS A 69 2.98 -7.56 -16.79
CA HIS A 69 3.77 -6.56 -16.06
C HIS A 69 2.96 -5.27 -15.85
N LEU A 70 2.38 -4.69 -16.90
CA LEU A 70 1.58 -3.47 -16.82
C LEU A 70 0.42 -3.62 -15.83
N PHE A 71 -0.32 -4.72 -15.93
CA PHE A 71 -1.43 -4.94 -15.02
C PHE A 71 -0.98 -5.21 -13.59
N ARG A 72 0.17 -5.86 -13.36
CA ARG A 72 0.73 -5.99 -12.01
C ARG A 72 1.01 -4.62 -11.38
N GLU A 73 1.59 -3.69 -12.13
CA GLU A 73 1.85 -2.33 -11.63
C GLU A 73 0.55 -1.59 -11.28
N ILE A 74 -0.47 -1.68 -12.15
CA ILE A 74 -1.79 -1.10 -11.85
C ILE A 74 -2.41 -1.71 -10.59
N MET A 75 -2.28 -3.03 -10.41
CA MET A 75 -2.78 -3.73 -9.22
C MET A 75 -2.04 -3.31 -7.97
N SER A 76 -0.71 -3.24 -8.03
CA SER A 76 0.17 -2.79 -6.94
C SER A 76 -0.17 -1.36 -6.52
N ALA A 77 -0.31 -0.44 -7.48
CA ALA A 77 -0.68 0.95 -7.21
C ALA A 77 -2.08 1.07 -6.55
N CYS A 78 -3.04 0.23 -6.95
CA CYS A 78 -4.35 0.21 -6.32
C CYS A 78 -4.32 -0.35 -4.90
N LEU A 79 -3.52 -1.40 -4.65
CA LEU A 79 -3.33 -1.96 -3.31
C LEU A 79 -2.68 -0.95 -2.36
N ALA A 80 -1.75 -0.13 -2.85
CA ALA A 80 -1.14 0.94 -2.07
C ALA A 80 -2.15 1.99 -1.58
N LEU A 81 -3.28 2.17 -2.28
CA LEU A 81 -4.38 3.03 -1.83
C LEU A 81 -5.23 2.40 -0.71
N GLU A 82 -5.13 1.09 -0.51
CA GLU A 82 -5.92 0.33 0.46
C GLU A 82 -5.29 0.28 1.86
N GLN A 83 -4.01 0.64 2.01
CA GLN A 83 -3.34 0.66 3.31
C GLN A 83 -3.47 2.06 3.93
N PRO A 84 -4.41 2.30 4.88
CA PRO A 84 -4.18 3.38 5.84
C PRO A 84 -2.85 3.05 6.50
N LEU A 85 -1.91 3.99 6.48
CA LEU A 85 -0.58 3.84 7.04
C LEU A 85 -0.68 3.14 8.41
N THR A 86 -0.23 1.88 8.51
CA THR A 86 -0.27 1.15 9.77
C THR A 86 0.95 1.54 10.58
N ILE A 87 0.71 2.10 11.76
CA ILE A 87 1.77 2.44 12.71
C ILE A 87 1.71 1.46 13.88
N ALA A 88 2.77 0.66 14.02
CA ALA A 88 2.98 -0.16 15.20
C ALA A 88 3.50 0.73 16.34
N TYR A 89 3.01 0.54 17.56
CA TYR A 89 3.52 1.27 18.71
C TYR A 89 3.55 0.40 19.96
N LEU A 90 4.41 0.76 20.91
CA LEU A 90 4.46 0.11 22.21
C LEU A 90 3.19 0.40 23.02
N GLY A 91 2.32 -0.59 23.12
CA GLY A 91 1.07 -0.56 23.85
C GLY A 91 1.25 -0.65 25.37
N PRO A 92 0.14 -0.80 26.12
CA PRO A 92 -1.25 -0.88 25.61
C PRO A 92 -1.79 0.47 25.12
N ARG A 93 -3.04 0.50 24.68
CA ARG A 93 -3.76 1.75 24.38
C ARG A 93 -3.78 2.68 25.60
N GLY A 94 -3.71 3.98 25.35
CA GLY A 94 -3.64 5.04 26.35
C GLY A 94 -2.22 5.40 26.80
N THR A 95 -1.18 4.80 26.21
CA THR A 95 0.21 5.09 26.58
C THR A 95 0.74 6.37 25.93
N PHE A 96 1.87 6.84 26.45
CA PHE A 96 2.65 7.92 25.83
C PHE A 96 3.06 7.58 24.40
N SER A 97 3.33 6.32 24.08
CA SER A 97 3.63 5.85 22.73
C SER A 97 2.43 6.01 21.79
N GLU A 98 1.20 5.72 22.24
CA GLU A 98 -0.01 6.00 21.45
C GLU A 98 -0.16 7.51 21.21
N SER A 99 0.00 8.30 22.27
CA SER A 99 -0.14 9.75 22.22
C SER A 99 0.89 10.39 21.28
N ALA A 100 2.14 9.92 21.34
CA ALA A 100 3.21 10.33 20.43
C ALA A 100 2.89 9.96 18.97
N THR A 101 2.36 8.75 18.76
CA THR A 101 1.93 8.27 17.45
C THR A 101 0.83 9.16 16.88
N ARG A 102 -0.24 9.43 17.64
CA ARG A 102 -1.34 10.29 17.22
C ARG A 102 -0.89 11.73 16.97
N LYS A 103 0.02 12.26 17.80
CA LYS A 103 0.56 13.61 17.63
C LYS A 103 1.40 13.74 16.36
N ARG A 104 2.15 12.70 15.98
CA ARG A 104 3.03 12.69 14.81
C ARG A 104 2.28 12.40 13.50
N PHE A 105 1.37 11.44 13.51
CA PHE A 105 0.73 10.91 12.30
C PHE A 105 -0.76 11.30 12.18
N GLY A 106 -1.31 12.00 13.16
CA GLY A 106 -2.72 12.41 13.16
C GLY A 106 -3.68 11.26 13.44
N ALA A 107 -4.96 11.45 13.07
CA ALA A 107 -6.04 10.47 13.30
C ALA A 107 -6.30 9.53 12.11
N ALA A 108 -5.67 9.77 10.97
CA ALA A 108 -5.84 8.98 9.74
C ALA A 108 -5.22 7.56 9.74
N PRO A 109 -4.05 7.27 10.37
CA PRO A 109 -3.42 5.95 10.30
C PRO A 109 -4.15 4.90 11.14
N ARG A 110 -3.99 3.62 10.76
CA ARG A 110 -4.36 2.48 11.62
C ARG A 110 -3.27 2.30 12.67
N LEU A 111 -3.66 2.20 13.94
CA LEU A 111 -2.71 1.97 15.03
C LEU A 111 -2.73 0.50 15.46
N LEU A 112 -1.57 -0.12 15.52
CA LEU A 112 -1.36 -1.48 15.99
C LEU A 112 -0.62 -1.41 17.34
N ASP A 113 -1.32 -1.73 18.44
CA ASP A 113 -0.70 -1.84 19.76
C ASP A 113 -0.03 -3.20 19.96
N LEU A 114 1.23 -3.18 20.37
CA LEU A 114 2.05 -4.37 20.61
C LEU A 114 2.60 -4.35 22.04
N ALA A 115 2.79 -5.54 22.62
CA ALA A 115 3.12 -5.66 24.04
C ALA A 115 4.60 -5.38 24.33
N THR A 116 5.47 -5.53 23.34
CA THR A 116 6.92 -5.38 23.51
C THR A 116 7.55 -4.55 22.40
N ILE A 117 8.70 -3.94 22.71
CA ILE A 117 9.51 -3.20 21.74
C ILE A 117 9.95 -4.13 20.61
N ASP A 118 10.39 -5.35 20.93
CA ASP A 118 10.75 -6.39 19.97
C ASP A 118 9.64 -6.68 18.95
N GLU A 119 8.39 -6.78 19.40
CA GLU A 119 7.26 -6.98 18.49
C GLU A 119 7.05 -5.80 17.56
N VAL A 120 7.25 -4.57 18.02
CA VAL A 120 7.17 -3.37 17.17
C VAL A 120 8.20 -3.40 16.07
N PHE A 121 9.46 -3.72 16.39
CA PHE A 121 10.52 -3.87 15.38
C PHE A 121 10.20 -5.00 14.40
N ARG A 122 9.83 -6.19 14.89
CA ARG A 122 9.44 -7.32 14.02
C ARG A 122 8.26 -6.99 13.12
N ALA A 123 7.26 -6.24 13.60
CA ALA A 123 6.10 -5.85 12.80
C ALA A 123 6.49 -4.93 11.64
N VAL A 124 7.48 -4.05 11.83
CA VAL A 124 8.02 -3.20 10.77
C VAL A 124 8.89 -4.03 9.80
N GLU A 125 9.80 -4.85 10.32
CA GLU A 125 10.67 -5.71 9.50
C GLU A 125 9.89 -6.71 8.63
N ALA A 126 8.80 -7.27 9.17
CA ALA A 126 7.92 -8.19 8.46
C ALA A 126 6.96 -7.49 7.47
N GLY A 127 6.95 -6.15 7.41
CA GLY A 127 6.06 -5.37 6.55
C GLY A 127 4.59 -5.30 7.02
N ASN A 128 4.31 -5.69 8.26
CA ASN A 128 2.97 -5.60 8.86
C ASN A 128 2.61 -4.16 9.29
N ALA A 129 3.62 -3.31 9.47
CA ALA A 129 3.47 -1.88 9.75
C ALA A 129 4.48 -1.07 8.92
N GLY A 130 4.07 0.12 8.45
CA GLY A 130 4.95 1.02 7.70
C GLY A 130 5.92 1.80 8.58
N TYR A 131 5.57 2.01 9.85
CA TYR A 131 6.43 2.63 10.86
C TYR A 131 6.19 2.02 12.25
N GLY A 132 7.23 2.08 13.08
CA GLY A 132 7.20 1.70 14.50
C GLY A 132 7.43 2.92 15.39
N VAL A 133 6.69 3.02 16.50
CA VAL A 133 6.87 4.05 17.53
C VAL A 133 7.19 3.38 18.87
N VAL A 134 8.42 3.60 19.32
CA VAL A 134 8.96 3.03 20.55
C VAL A 134 9.57 4.15 21.40
N PRO A 135 9.52 4.05 22.74
CA PRO A 135 10.13 5.04 23.61
C PRO A 135 11.66 4.92 23.55
N VAL A 136 12.35 6.06 23.38
CA VAL A 136 13.82 6.14 23.51
C VAL A 136 14.25 6.48 24.93
N GLU A 137 13.38 7.14 25.69
CA GLU A 137 13.57 7.48 27.11
C GLU A 137 12.24 7.31 27.87
N ASN A 138 12.30 6.91 29.13
CA ASN A 138 11.18 6.87 30.06
C ASN A 138 11.48 7.66 31.34
N SER A 139 10.44 7.96 32.13
CA SER A 139 10.56 8.78 33.34
C SER A 139 11.16 8.04 34.55
N SER A 140 11.42 6.74 34.45
CA SER A 140 11.81 5.89 35.58
C SER A 140 13.28 5.46 35.53
N GLU A 141 13.78 5.15 34.34
CA GLU A 141 15.11 4.58 34.09
C GLU A 141 15.94 5.43 33.11
N GLY A 142 15.38 6.51 32.55
CA GLY A 142 16.06 7.31 31.54
C GLY A 142 16.03 6.62 30.18
N ALA A 143 17.19 6.41 29.54
CA ALA A 143 17.25 5.79 28.21
C ALA A 143 16.74 4.34 28.19
N VAL A 144 15.89 4.02 27.23
CA VAL A 144 15.33 2.68 27.05
C VAL A 144 16.34 1.83 26.28
N GLY A 145 17.18 1.09 27.02
CA GLY A 145 18.26 0.27 26.44
C GLY A 145 17.79 -0.67 25.33
N ARG A 146 16.62 -1.31 25.49
CA ARG A 146 16.08 -2.23 24.49
C ARG A 146 15.75 -1.57 23.15
N THR A 147 15.34 -0.30 23.15
CA THR A 147 15.11 0.47 21.92
C THR A 147 16.42 0.78 21.23
N LEU A 148 17.46 1.15 21.99
CA LEU A 148 18.78 1.47 21.46
C LEU A 148 19.49 0.24 20.87
N ASP A 149 19.29 -0.94 21.48
CA ASP A 149 19.88 -2.19 21.01
C ASP A 149 19.30 -2.67 19.66
N LEU A 150 18.12 -2.18 19.28
CA LEU A 150 17.36 -2.62 18.10
C LEU A 150 17.36 -1.59 16.95
N LEU A 151 17.91 -0.39 17.18
CA LEU A 151 18.10 0.66 16.16
C LEU A 151 19.36 0.41 15.32
#